data_AF-A0A6G0UDJ2-F1
#
_entry.id   AF-A0A6G0UDJ2-F1
#
_cell.length_a   1.000
_cell.length_b   1.000
_cell.length_c   1.000
_cell.angle_alpha   90.00
_cell.angle_beta   90.00
_cell.angle_gamma   90.00
#
_symmetry.space_group_name_H-M   'P 1'
#
loop_
_entity.id
_entity.type
_entity.pdbx_description
1 polymer ?
#
loop_
_entity_poly.entity_id
_entity_poly.type
_entity_poly.pdbx_seq_one_letter_code
_entity_poly.pdbx_strand_id
1 'polypeptide(L)'
;MASGDNINPFQSLVFLVRDWSSPNEYRWGFNGGEDFLITRLTSTDDQSDDRKSIRNGIRNSFKDIKCFLMPHPGEKVAENSTDFEGRISAIRKEFRDCLEIFVPFILNPESLLPKEINGNPVTCRQLIEQIKEYAKIFNSDKLPDPKSLFHIIAKTTHEAALRNAYITYLKSMKKKYIGNVFILAFKLNKYHSETQNESLRIFKEFKKMGGANCEKGYLKKLEKNIKKANDEIFNHRKLLMPMAIRSIPIAGATVALGTVGLGISGSVGAIGAVVAGTLFLISNFVKPIEEQHITKKNLK
;
A
#
# COMPACT_ATOMS: atom_id res chain seq x y z
N MET A 1 11.27 -18.30 23.44
CA MET A 1 9.88 -18.37 22.91
C MET A 1 9.42 -16.93 22.75
N ALA A 2 9.46 -16.38 21.53
CA ALA A 2 8.97 -15.03 21.29
C ALA A 2 7.45 -15.10 21.16
N SER A 3 6.76 -14.42 22.09
CA SER A 3 5.34 -14.14 22.05
C SER A 3 5.00 -13.47 20.72
N GLY A 4 4.45 -14.24 19.78
CA GLY A 4 3.83 -13.68 18.60
C GLY A 4 2.57 -12.98 19.05
N ASP A 5 2.59 -11.65 19.06
CA ASP A 5 1.40 -10.84 19.34
C ASP A 5 0.25 -11.37 18.50
N ASN A 6 -0.78 -11.88 19.18
CA ASN A 6 -1.96 -12.46 18.56
C ASN A 6 -2.81 -11.31 18.01
N ILE A 7 -2.40 -10.76 16.86
CA ILE A 7 -3.10 -9.66 16.21
C ILE A 7 -4.35 -10.25 15.56
N ASN A 8 -5.54 -9.87 16.05
CA ASN A 8 -6.80 -10.23 15.40
C ASN A 8 -6.77 -9.77 13.92
N PRO A 9 -7.16 -10.63 12.97
CA PRO A 9 -7.12 -10.32 11.54
C PRO A 9 -8.05 -9.16 11.15
N PHE A 10 -9.13 -8.94 11.91
CA PHE A 10 -10.12 -7.91 11.65
C PHE A 10 -10.29 -6.95 12.84
N GLN A 11 -10.83 -5.76 12.57
CA GLN A 11 -10.97 -4.70 13.57
C GLN A 11 -12.30 -4.81 14.31
N SER A 12 -13.39 -4.33 13.70
CA SER A 12 -14.71 -4.30 14.32
C SER A 12 -15.71 -5.13 13.51
N LEU A 13 -16.54 -5.90 14.21
CA LEU A 13 -17.72 -6.58 13.67
C LEU A 13 -18.95 -6.09 14.42
N VAL A 14 -19.96 -5.62 13.68
CA VAL A 14 -21.24 -5.20 14.27
C VAL A 14 -22.34 -6.12 13.74
N PHE A 15 -22.95 -6.90 14.62
CA PHE A 15 -24.18 -7.62 14.33
C PHE A 15 -25.36 -6.64 14.38
N LEU A 16 -25.87 -6.25 13.22
CA LEU A 16 -27.11 -5.49 13.13
C LEU A 16 -28.29 -6.45 12.96
N VAL A 17 -29.01 -6.72 14.04
CA VAL A 17 -30.21 -7.58 14.00
C VAL A 17 -31.39 -6.70 13.61
N ARG A 18 -31.93 -6.94 12.42
CA ARG A 18 -33.09 -6.22 11.89
C ARG A 18 -34.38 -6.81 12.43
N ASP A 19 -35.41 -5.97 12.51
CA ASP A 19 -36.78 -6.34 12.84
C ASP A 19 -36.91 -7.08 14.19
N TRP A 20 -36.11 -6.67 15.17
CA TRP A 20 -36.14 -7.23 16.51
C TRP A 20 -37.49 -6.99 17.19
N SER A 21 -38.21 -8.08 17.45
CA SER A 21 -39.61 -8.09 17.88
C SER A 21 -39.82 -8.34 19.39
N SER A 22 -38.75 -8.65 20.14
CA SER A 22 -38.81 -8.99 21.57
C SER A 22 -38.10 -7.95 22.47
N PRO A 23 -38.51 -6.66 22.47
CA PRO A 23 -37.85 -5.62 23.26
C PRO A 23 -37.97 -5.83 24.79
N ASN A 24 -38.94 -6.65 25.21
CA ASN A 24 -39.14 -7.02 26.61
C ASN A 24 -38.08 -8.01 27.12
N GLU A 25 -37.50 -8.82 26.21
CA GLU A 25 -36.42 -9.77 26.55
C GLU A 25 -35.07 -9.05 26.47
N TYR A 26 -34.81 -8.41 25.33
CA TYR A 26 -33.62 -7.58 25.10
C TYR A 26 -34.04 -6.27 24.46
N ARG A 27 -33.75 -5.15 25.12
CA ARG A 27 -34.14 -3.81 24.64
C ARG A 27 -33.47 -3.49 23.30
N TRP A 28 -34.11 -2.65 22.49
CA TRP A 28 -33.49 -2.12 21.28
C TRP A 28 -32.21 -1.33 21.58
N GLY A 29 -31.34 -1.24 20.58
CA GLY A 29 -30.06 -0.54 20.66
C GLY A 29 -28.87 -1.41 21.03
N PHE A 30 -27.75 -0.78 21.39
CA PHE A 30 -26.51 -1.46 21.75
C PHE A 30 -26.59 -2.21 23.07
N ASN A 31 -27.25 -1.65 24.09
CA ASN A 31 -27.27 -2.26 25.43
C ASN A 31 -27.93 -3.65 25.42
N GLY A 32 -29.16 -3.75 24.88
CA GLY A 32 -29.79 -5.07 24.76
C GLY A 32 -29.13 -5.96 23.71
N GLY A 33 -28.48 -5.36 22.70
CA GLY A 33 -27.67 -6.10 21.74
C GLY A 33 -26.47 -6.78 22.37
N GLU A 34 -25.76 -6.10 23.27
CA GLU A 34 -24.62 -6.65 24.01
C GLU A 34 -25.05 -7.82 24.88
N ASP A 35 -26.11 -7.65 25.68
CA ASP A 35 -26.68 -8.70 26.52
C ASP A 35 -27.07 -9.94 25.66
N PHE A 36 -27.76 -9.70 24.54
CA PHE A 36 -28.15 -10.75 23.60
C PHE A 36 -26.92 -11.45 22.99
N LEU A 37 -25.90 -10.68 22.59
CA LEU A 37 -24.69 -11.19 21.95
C LEU A 37 -23.89 -12.06 22.92
N ILE A 38 -23.74 -11.64 24.18
CA ILE A 38 -23.07 -12.41 25.22
C ILE A 38 -23.75 -13.76 25.38
N THR A 39 -25.08 -13.80 25.49
CA THR A 39 -25.82 -15.07 25.58
C THR A 39 -25.59 -15.95 24.35
N ARG A 40 -25.55 -15.39 23.14
CA ARG A 40 -25.39 -16.17 21.89
C ARG A 40 -23.98 -16.68 21.65
N LEU A 41 -22.97 -15.89 22.00
CA LEU A 41 -21.57 -16.25 21.79
C LEU A 41 -20.98 -17.02 22.97
N THR A 42 -21.59 -17.04 24.16
CA THR A 42 -21.10 -17.86 25.28
C THR A 42 -21.11 -19.35 24.91
N SER A 43 -19.94 -19.97 25.04
CA SER A 43 -19.77 -21.40 24.82
C SER A 43 -20.19 -22.14 26.09
N THR A 44 -21.01 -23.17 25.94
CA THR A 44 -21.49 -24.01 27.04
C THR A 44 -21.11 -25.46 26.77
N ASP A 45 -20.93 -26.27 27.82
CA ASP A 45 -20.34 -27.61 27.70
C ASP A 45 -21.21 -28.59 26.90
N ASP A 46 -22.53 -28.37 26.89
CA ASP A 46 -23.55 -29.11 26.14
C ASP A 46 -23.49 -28.89 24.61
N GLN A 47 -22.72 -27.91 24.14
CA GLN A 47 -22.60 -27.63 22.71
C GLN A 47 -21.58 -28.55 22.02
N SER A 48 -21.86 -28.92 20.76
CA SER A 48 -20.91 -29.65 19.90
C SER A 48 -19.62 -28.87 19.67
N ASP A 49 -18.50 -29.58 19.50
CA ASP A 49 -17.18 -28.96 19.31
C ASP A 49 -17.10 -28.00 18.13
N ASP A 50 -17.79 -28.28 17.02
CA ASP A 50 -17.87 -27.37 15.87
C ASP A 50 -18.49 -26.01 16.24
N ARG A 51 -19.55 -26.03 17.06
CA ARG A 51 -20.26 -24.83 17.50
C ARG A 51 -19.43 -24.03 18.51
N LYS A 52 -18.62 -24.69 19.34
CA LYS A 52 -17.65 -24.05 20.23
C LYS A 52 -16.51 -23.43 19.42
N SER A 53 -15.99 -24.17 18.43
CA SER A 53 -14.92 -23.75 17.51
C SER A 53 -15.31 -22.49 16.73
N ILE A 54 -16.52 -22.44 16.16
CA ILE A 54 -17.00 -21.26 15.42
C ILE A 54 -17.06 -20.02 16.32
N ARG A 55 -17.61 -20.14 17.54
CA ARG A 55 -17.71 -19.01 18.48
C ARG A 55 -16.34 -18.50 18.91
N ASN A 56 -15.43 -19.42 19.21
CA ASN A 56 -14.04 -19.07 19.53
C ASN A 56 -13.35 -18.43 18.32
N GLY A 57 -13.61 -18.93 17.10
CA GLY A 57 -13.12 -18.36 15.86
C GLY A 57 -13.59 -16.91 15.67
N ILE A 58 -14.87 -16.63 15.89
CA ILE A 58 -15.42 -15.26 15.83
C ILE A 58 -14.73 -14.36 16.86
N ARG A 59 -14.67 -14.77 18.14
CA ARG A 59 -14.01 -13.99 19.20
C ARG A 59 -12.54 -13.68 18.90
N ASN A 60 -11.83 -14.65 18.35
CA ASN A 60 -10.41 -14.50 18.07
C ASN A 60 -10.13 -13.77 16.74
N SER A 61 -11.16 -13.56 15.90
CA SER A 61 -10.98 -12.94 14.58
C SER A 61 -11.10 -11.42 14.60
N PHE A 62 -11.80 -10.83 15.57
CA PHE A 62 -12.10 -9.40 15.61
C PHE A 62 -11.58 -8.78 16.91
N LYS A 63 -11.05 -7.55 16.85
CA LYS A 63 -10.64 -6.79 18.04
C LYS A 63 -11.85 -6.33 18.87
N ASP A 64 -12.93 -6.01 18.19
CA ASP A 64 -14.16 -5.49 18.78
C ASP A 64 -15.36 -6.16 18.10
N ILE A 65 -16.32 -6.62 18.90
CA ILE A 65 -17.55 -7.25 18.42
C ILE A 65 -18.69 -6.60 19.18
N LYS A 66 -19.66 -6.06 18.45
CA LYS A 66 -20.83 -5.41 19.01
C LYS A 66 -22.09 -5.95 18.37
N CYS A 67 -23.22 -5.70 19.01
CA CYS A 67 -24.53 -6.05 18.48
C CYS A 67 -25.49 -4.89 18.70
N PHE A 68 -26.33 -4.62 17.71
CA PHE A 68 -27.38 -3.62 17.75
C PHE A 68 -28.71 -4.27 17.36
N LEU A 69 -29.70 -4.16 18.25
CA LEU A 69 -31.04 -4.67 18.00
C LEU A 69 -31.90 -3.53 17.43
N MET A 70 -32.22 -3.63 16.14
CA MET A 70 -33.00 -2.63 15.41
C MET A 70 -34.47 -3.08 15.35
N PRO A 71 -35.44 -2.23 15.74
CA PRO A 71 -36.87 -2.56 15.61
C PRO A 71 -37.29 -2.72 14.14
N HIS A 72 -38.52 -3.18 13.94
CA HIS A 72 -39.15 -3.21 12.62
C HIS A 72 -39.42 -1.76 12.11
N PRO A 73 -39.14 -1.44 10.82
CA PRO A 73 -39.27 -0.08 10.29
C PRO A 73 -40.72 0.37 10.08
N GLY A 74 -41.70 -0.54 10.18
CA GLY A 74 -43.12 -0.31 9.95
C GLY A 74 -43.60 -0.97 8.65
N GLU A 75 -44.88 -1.35 8.61
CA GLU A 75 -45.50 -2.09 7.50
C GLU A 75 -45.34 -1.39 6.16
N LYS A 76 -45.55 -0.06 6.12
CA LYS A 76 -45.38 0.76 4.91
C LYS A 76 -43.99 0.61 4.25
N VAL A 77 -42.96 0.37 5.07
CA VAL A 77 -41.57 0.18 4.60
C VAL A 77 -41.32 -1.28 4.23
N ALA A 78 -41.85 -2.23 5.01
CA ALA A 78 -41.54 -3.65 4.90
C ALA A 78 -42.35 -4.38 3.82
N GLU A 79 -43.60 -3.98 3.58
CA GLU A 79 -44.55 -4.71 2.72
C GLU A 79 -44.37 -4.43 1.22
N ASN A 80 -43.18 -3.96 0.81
CA ASN A 80 -42.82 -3.76 -0.59
C ASN A 80 -43.86 -2.96 -1.38
N SER A 81 -44.49 -1.98 -0.72
CA SER A 81 -45.30 -0.99 -1.43
C SER A 81 -44.37 -0.25 -2.39
N THR A 82 -44.67 -0.29 -3.68
CA THR A 82 -44.03 0.53 -4.72
C THR A 82 -44.02 2.03 -4.40
N ASP A 83 -44.72 2.43 -3.34
CA ASP A 83 -44.99 3.79 -2.93
C ASP A 83 -44.04 4.27 -1.81
N PHE A 84 -43.14 3.42 -1.29
CA PHE A 84 -42.17 3.85 -0.30
C PHE A 84 -41.02 4.65 -0.95
N GLU A 85 -41.20 5.97 -1.01
CA GLU A 85 -40.22 6.92 -1.55
C GLU A 85 -39.13 7.33 -0.53
N GLY A 86 -38.96 6.61 0.59
CA GLY A 86 -37.99 6.98 1.63
C GLY A 86 -38.46 8.12 2.56
N ARG A 87 -39.75 8.48 2.54
CA ARG A 87 -40.30 9.56 3.38
C ARG A 87 -40.22 9.21 4.87
N ILE A 88 -39.61 10.09 5.67
CA ILE A 88 -39.38 9.92 7.11
C ILE A 88 -40.69 9.68 7.89
N SER A 89 -41.78 10.34 7.48
CA SER A 89 -43.10 10.20 8.10
C SER A 89 -43.72 8.80 7.95
N ALA A 90 -43.30 8.03 6.94
CA ALA A 90 -43.78 6.66 6.71
C ALA A 90 -42.99 5.62 7.52
N ILE A 91 -41.88 6.01 8.13
CA ILE A 91 -41.04 5.16 8.96
C ILE A 91 -41.57 5.17 10.40
N ARG A 92 -41.52 4.04 11.10
CA ARG A 92 -41.91 3.95 12.51
C ARG A 92 -40.99 4.79 13.40
N LYS A 93 -41.54 5.46 14.42
CA LYS A 93 -40.78 6.38 15.29
C LYS A 93 -39.60 5.70 15.97
N GLU A 94 -39.82 4.55 16.58
CA GLU A 94 -38.82 3.83 17.36
C GLU A 94 -37.65 3.36 16.47
N PHE A 95 -37.91 3.08 15.18
CA PHE A 95 -36.87 2.82 14.20
C PHE A 95 -36.03 4.06 13.90
N ARG A 96 -36.67 5.23 13.74
CA ARG A 96 -35.94 6.49 13.58
C ARG A 96 -35.10 6.81 14.82
N ASP A 97 -35.66 6.67 16.01
CA ASP A 97 -34.94 6.89 17.27
C ASP A 97 -33.70 5.97 17.36
N CYS A 98 -33.82 4.71 16.92
CA CYS A 98 -32.69 3.78 16.86
C CYS A 98 -31.67 4.14 15.77
N LEU A 99 -32.12 4.64 14.61
CA LEU A 99 -31.23 5.14 13.56
C LEU A 99 -30.41 6.35 14.02
N GLU A 100 -31.01 7.26 14.78
CA GLU A 100 -30.33 8.42 15.38
C GLU A 100 -29.22 8.02 16.35
N ILE A 101 -29.25 6.79 16.87
CA ILE A 101 -28.18 6.22 17.70
C ILE A 101 -27.17 5.45 16.83
N PHE A 102 -27.66 4.58 15.93
CA PHE A 102 -26.82 3.66 15.17
C PHE A 102 -25.96 4.36 14.12
N VAL A 103 -26.52 5.32 13.39
CA VAL A 103 -25.80 5.98 12.28
C VAL A 103 -24.61 6.80 12.81
N PRO A 104 -24.75 7.65 13.85
CA PRO A 104 -23.60 8.30 14.45
C PRO A 104 -22.58 7.33 15.01
N PHE A 105 -22.99 6.21 15.61
CA PHE A 105 -22.04 5.21 16.08
C PHE A 105 -21.10 4.70 14.98
N ILE A 106 -21.60 4.50 13.75
CA ILE A 106 -20.79 4.01 12.62
C ILE A 106 -19.99 5.13 11.94
N LEU A 107 -20.54 6.35 11.86
CA LEU A 107 -20.02 7.41 11.00
C LEU A 107 -19.48 8.64 11.73
N ASN A 108 -19.60 8.74 13.05
CA ASN A 108 -19.06 9.85 13.83
C ASN A 108 -17.54 9.93 13.59
N PRO A 109 -16.99 11.10 13.22
CA PRO A 109 -15.56 11.29 12.98
C PRO A 109 -14.65 10.72 14.08
N GLU A 110 -15.07 10.78 15.34
CA GLU A 110 -14.32 10.26 16.49
C GLU A 110 -14.34 8.73 16.57
N SER A 111 -15.32 8.08 15.96
CA SER A 111 -15.51 6.61 15.92
C SER A 111 -15.00 5.97 14.63
N LEU A 112 -14.56 6.75 13.64
CA LEU A 112 -14.04 6.25 12.37
C LEU A 112 -12.68 5.58 12.58
N LEU A 113 -12.62 4.28 12.36
CA LEU A 113 -11.39 3.50 12.44
C LEU A 113 -10.72 3.43 11.06
N PRO A 114 -9.47 3.94 10.90
CA PRO A 114 -8.69 3.70 9.70
C PRO A 114 -8.55 2.19 9.47
N LYS A 115 -8.66 1.73 8.22
CA LYS A 115 -8.48 0.31 7.92
C LYS A 115 -7.07 -0.12 8.31
N GLU A 116 -6.97 -1.13 9.15
CA GLU A 116 -5.72 -1.73 9.55
C GLU A 116 -5.55 -3.13 8.99
N ILE A 117 -4.29 -3.46 8.67
CA ILE A 117 -3.84 -4.80 8.29
C ILE A 117 -2.53 -5.08 9.01
N ASN A 118 -2.52 -6.16 9.80
CA ASN A 118 -1.40 -6.52 10.68
C ASN A 118 -1.00 -5.37 11.64
N GLY A 119 -2.00 -4.63 12.14
CA GLY A 119 -1.81 -3.46 13.01
C GLY A 119 -1.17 -2.25 12.32
N ASN A 120 -1.41 -2.05 11.02
CA ASN A 120 -0.93 -0.88 10.28
C ASN A 120 -2.06 -0.23 9.50
N PRO A 121 -2.19 1.11 9.56
CA PRO A 121 -3.14 1.82 8.73
C PRO A 121 -2.81 1.63 7.25
N VAL A 122 -3.85 1.41 6.46
CA VAL A 122 -3.79 1.17 5.01
C VAL A 122 -4.27 2.42 4.30
N THR A 123 -3.46 2.93 3.37
CA THR A 123 -3.85 4.05 2.50
C THR A 123 -4.83 3.61 1.42
N CYS A 124 -5.60 4.53 0.84
CA CYS A 124 -6.56 4.22 -0.24
C CYS A 124 -5.88 3.49 -1.43
N ARG A 125 -4.65 3.88 -1.79
CA ARG A 125 -3.88 3.22 -2.85
C ARG A 125 -3.58 1.76 -2.52
N GLN A 126 -3.12 1.49 -1.30
CA GLN A 126 -2.83 0.13 -0.85
C GLN A 126 -4.10 -0.72 -0.74
N LEU A 127 -5.22 -0.13 -0.31
CA LEU A 127 -6.51 -0.82 -0.23
C LEU A 127 -6.99 -1.29 -1.61
N ILE A 128 -6.88 -0.44 -2.64
CA ILE A 128 -7.23 -0.80 -4.02
C ILE A 128 -6.36 -1.94 -4.54
N GLU A 129 -5.04 -1.91 -4.26
CA GLU A 129 -4.15 -3.01 -4.63
C GLU A 129 -4.59 -4.33 -4.00
N GLN A 130 -4.98 -4.32 -2.73
CA GLN A 130 -5.46 -5.51 -2.03
C GLN A 130 -6.79 -6.03 -2.53
N ILE A 131 -7.77 -5.16 -2.79
CA ILE A 131 -9.06 -5.56 -3.37
C ILE A 131 -8.84 -6.28 -4.70
N LYS A 132 -7.93 -5.77 -5.54
CA LYS A 132 -7.56 -6.41 -6.82
C LYS A 132 -6.94 -7.79 -6.60
N GLU A 133 -6.09 -7.97 -5.60
CA GLU A 133 -5.54 -9.29 -5.29
C GLU A 133 -6.62 -10.24 -4.77
N TYR A 134 -7.50 -9.80 -3.85
CA TYR A 134 -8.62 -10.64 -3.39
C TYR A 134 -9.54 -11.07 -4.54
N ALA A 135 -9.91 -10.14 -5.42
CA ALA A 135 -10.75 -10.44 -6.58
C ALA A 135 -10.12 -11.51 -7.49
N LYS A 136 -8.81 -11.44 -7.76
CA LYS A 136 -8.12 -12.49 -8.56
C LYS A 136 -8.21 -13.87 -7.91
N ILE A 137 -8.14 -13.94 -6.58
CA ILE A 137 -8.18 -15.21 -5.86
C ILE A 137 -9.59 -15.80 -5.95
N PHE A 138 -10.62 -14.99 -5.67
CA PHE A 138 -12.01 -15.45 -5.69
C PHE A 138 -12.57 -15.67 -7.09
N ASN A 139 -11.97 -15.09 -8.13
CA ASN A 139 -12.31 -15.35 -9.53
C ASN A 139 -11.68 -16.62 -10.09
N SER A 140 -10.94 -17.39 -9.29
CA SER A 140 -10.55 -18.75 -9.68
C SER A 140 -11.69 -19.72 -9.38
N ASP A 141 -11.82 -20.80 -10.16
CA ASP A 141 -12.89 -21.82 -10.00
C ASP A 141 -12.85 -22.58 -8.66
N LYS A 142 -11.95 -22.21 -7.75
CA LYS A 142 -11.81 -22.80 -6.42
C LYS A 142 -11.72 -21.71 -5.37
N LEU A 143 -12.59 -21.79 -4.37
CA LEU A 143 -12.41 -21.04 -3.13
C LEU A 143 -10.99 -21.33 -2.58
N PRO A 144 -10.17 -20.28 -2.35
CA PRO A 144 -8.84 -20.49 -1.79
C PRO A 144 -8.96 -21.11 -0.40
N ASP A 145 -8.15 -22.13 -0.13
CA ASP A 145 -7.94 -22.60 1.25
C ASP A 145 -7.49 -21.41 2.12
N PRO A 146 -8.04 -21.18 3.34
CA PRO A 146 -7.65 -20.08 4.21
C PRO A 146 -6.13 -19.92 4.42
N LYS A 147 -5.36 -21.02 4.39
CA LYS A 147 -3.89 -20.97 4.43
C LYS A 147 -3.27 -20.32 3.19
N SER A 148 -3.88 -20.53 2.02
CA SER A 148 -3.52 -19.89 0.75
C SER A 148 -3.75 -18.38 0.82
N LEU A 149 -4.89 -17.95 1.38
CA LEU A 149 -5.20 -16.53 1.53
C LEU A 149 -4.16 -15.81 2.41
N PHE A 150 -3.80 -16.40 3.56
CA PHE A 150 -2.76 -15.86 4.43
C PHE A 150 -1.40 -15.72 3.70
N HIS A 151 -0.98 -16.77 2.99
CA HIS A 151 0.28 -16.75 2.24
C HIS A 151 0.29 -15.66 1.17
N ILE A 152 -0.85 -15.44 0.51
CA ILE A 152 -0.98 -14.41 -0.52
C ILE A 152 -0.94 -13.01 0.09
N ILE A 153 -1.63 -12.76 1.21
CA ILE A 153 -1.55 -11.47 1.90
C ILE A 153 -0.11 -11.20 2.38
N ALA A 154 0.56 -12.21 2.93
CA ALA A 154 1.97 -12.15 3.28
C ALA A 154 2.83 -11.76 2.07
N LYS A 155 2.61 -12.40 0.92
CA LYS A 155 3.31 -12.08 -0.33
C LYS A 155 3.06 -10.63 -0.78
N THR A 156 1.79 -10.20 -0.85
CA THR A 156 1.40 -8.87 -1.34
C THR A 156 1.93 -7.75 -0.45
N THR A 157 1.89 -7.92 0.87
CA THR A 157 2.45 -6.93 1.82
C THR A 157 3.96 -6.80 1.68
N HIS A 158 4.68 -7.91 1.48
CA HIS A 158 6.11 -7.90 1.19
C HIS A 158 6.44 -7.25 -0.16
N GLU A 159 5.64 -7.51 -1.21
CA GLU A 159 5.81 -6.87 -2.52
C GLU A 159 5.58 -5.35 -2.46
N ALA A 160 4.57 -4.90 -1.71
CA ALA A 160 4.32 -3.49 -1.47
C ALA A 160 5.47 -2.82 -0.71
N ALA A 161 6.01 -3.47 0.34
CA ALA A 161 7.17 -2.99 1.09
C ALA A 161 8.42 -2.86 0.19
N LEU A 162 8.69 -3.88 -0.63
CA LEU A 162 9.81 -3.87 -1.59
C LEU A 162 9.66 -2.72 -2.57
N ARG A 163 8.46 -2.54 -3.14
CA ARG A 163 8.17 -1.48 -4.11
C ARG A 163 8.36 -0.10 -3.48
N ASN A 164 7.85 0.11 -2.28
CA ASN A 164 7.96 1.38 -1.56
C ASN A 164 9.43 1.74 -1.27
N ALA A 165 10.18 0.79 -0.73
CA ALA A 165 11.61 0.94 -0.46
C ALA A 165 12.40 1.25 -1.74
N TYR A 166 12.18 0.46 -2.80
CA TYR A 166 12.88 0.64 -4.08
C TYR A 166 12.57 1.98 -4.75
N ILE A 167 11.30 2.41 -4.76
CA ILE A 167 10.92 3.74 -5.28
C ILE A 167 11.60 4.85 -4.48
N THR A 168 11.72 4.69 -3.16
CA THR A 168 12.39 5.67 -2.30
C THR A 168 13.88 5.77 -2.66
N TYR A 169 14.57 4.64 -2.83
CA TYR A 169 15.95 4.62 -3.31
C TYR A 169 16.10 5.40 -4.63
N LEU A 170 15.27 5.10 -5.64
CA LEU A 170 15.33 5.75 -6.95
C LEU A 170 15.10 7.26 -6.84
N LYS A 171 14.12 7.69 -6.05
CA LYS A 171 13.83 9.13 -5.83
C LYS A 171 14.98 9.84 -5.12
N SER A 172 15.50 9.26 -4.04
CA SER A 172 16.60 9.85 -3.27
C SER A 172 17.89 9.92 -4.09
N MET A 173 18.23 8.86 -4.85
CA MET A 173 19.36 8.88 -5.77
C MET A 173 19.19 9.91 -6.88
N LYS A 174 18.01 9.98 -7.51
CA LYS A 174 17.71 10.95 -8.56
C LYS A 174 17.90 12.38 -8.06
N LYS A 175 17.39 12.71 -6.86
CA LYS A 175 17.55 14.04 -6.24
C LYS A 175 19.03 14.40 -6.00
N LYS A 176 19.83 13.44 -5.52
CA LYS A 176 21.26 13.65 -5.25
C LYS A 176 22.12 13.68 -6.53
N TYR A 177 21.71 12.96 -7.57
CA TYR A 177 22.42 12.83 -8.85
C TYR A 177 22.14 13.97 -9.83
N ILE A 178 20.87 14.34 -10.05
CA ILE A 178 20.47 15.35 -11.06
C ILE A 178 21.03 16.75 -10.76
N GLY A 179 21.31 17.07 -9.50
CA GLY A 179 21.88 18.36 -9.13
C GLY A 179 23.36 18.56 -9.46
N ASN A 180 24.07 17.55 -9.98
CA ASN A 180 25.53 17.64 -10.14
C ASN A 180 26.06 16.73 -11.27
N VAL A 181 26.21 17.31 -12.46
CA VAL A 181 26.67 16.63 -13.70
C VAL A 181 28.07 16.01 -13.57
N PHE A 182 28.87 16.46 -12.59
CA PHE A 182 30.26 16.03 -12.37
C PHE A 182 30.49 15.44 -10.98
N ILE A 183 29.62 14.53 -10.54
CA ILE A 183 29.84 13.82 -9.26
C ILE A 183 31.07 12.90 -9.37
N LEU A 184 32.05 13.12 -8.48
CA LEU A 184 33.20 12.21 -8.28
C LEU A 184 32.73 10.82 -7.84
N ALA A 185 33.49 9.77 -8.23
CA ALA A 185 33.17 8.37 -7.92
C ALA A 185 32.92 8.13 -6.43
N PHE A 186 33.79 8.69 -5.59
CA PHE A 186 33.69 8.58 -4.15
C PHE A 186 32.40 9.20 -3.59
N LYS A 187 31.97 10.35 -4.14
CA LYS A 187 30.74 11.03 -3.72
C LYS A 187 29.49 10.29 -4.18
N LEU A 188 29.52 9.68 -5.37
CA LEU A 188 28.45 8.80 -5.85
C LEU A 188 28.30 7.55 -4.99
N ASN A 189 29.42 6.90 -4.63
CA ASN A 189 29.43 5.77 -3.71
C ASN A 189 28.86 6.14 -2.34
N LYS A 190 29.21 7.32 -1.82
CA LYS A 190 28.65 7.82 -0.56
C LYS A 190 27.12 7.99 -0.65
N TYR A 191 26.62 8.61 -1.72
CA TYR A 191 25.18 8.78 -1.92
C TYR A 191 24.43 7.45 -2.08
N HIS A 192 25.02 6.50 -2.80
CA HIS A 192 24.49 5.15 -2.91
C HIS A 192 24.36 4.49 -1.53
N SER A 193 25.44 4.48 -0.75
CA SER A 193 25.45 3.86 0.58
C SER A 193 24.40 4.47 1.52
N GLU A 194 24.30 5.81 1.56
CA GLU A 194 23.29 6.51 2.37
C GLU A 194 21.85 6.14 1.95
N THR A 195 21.56 6.19 0.66
CA THR A 195 20.20 5.93 0.13
C THR A 195 19.83 4.45 0.18
N GLN A 196 20.80 3.55 0.03
CA GLN A 196 20.62 2.13 0.24
C GLN A 196 20.24 1.85 1.69
N ASN A 197 20.98 2.41 2.66
CA ASN A 197 20.68 2.23 4.08
C ASN A 197 19.29 2.78 4.44
N GLU A 198 18.91 3.94 3.90
CA GLU A 198 17.57 4.50 4.05
C GLU A 198 16.49 3.55 3.49
N SER A 199 16.68 3.04 2.27
CA SER A 199 15.75 2.10 1.65
C SER A 199 15.62 0.80 2.42
N LEU A 200 16.72 0.25 2.94
CA LEU A 200 16.72 -0.98 3.74
C LEU A 200 16.03 -0.76 5.08
N ARG A 201 16.23 0.41 5.71
CA ARG A 201 15.54 0.79 6.93
C ARG A 201 14.03 0.87 6.70
N ILE A 202 13.60 1.59 5.67
CA ILE A 202 12.16 1.69 5.30
C ILE A 202 11.57 0.31 5.05
N PHE A 203 12.29 -0.58 4.36
CA PHE A 203 11.81 -1.94 4.12
C PHE A 203 11.65 -2.73 5.43
N LYS A 204 12.63 -2.65 6.35
CA LYS A 204 12.60 -3.37 7.64
C LYS A 204 11.51 -2.84 8.56
N GLU A 205 11.37 -1.51 8.66
CA GLU A 205 10.35 -0.84 9.47
C GLU A 205 8.93 -1.02 8.93
N PHE A 206 8.79 -1.29 7.63
CA PHE A 206 7.51 -1.66 7.05
C PHE A 206 7.00 -2.95 7.72
N LYS A 207 5.87 -2.89 8.42
CA LYS A 207 5.28 -4.08 9.04
C LYS A 207 4.71 -4.99 7.94
N LYS A 208 5.17 -6.23 7.91
CA LYS A 208 4.89 -7.24 6.86
C LYS A 208 4.30 -8.51 7.51
N MET A 209 3.48 -9.27 6.79
CA MET A 209 2.92 -10.54 7.29
C MET A 209 3.76 -11.74 6.87
N GLY A 210 3.83 -12.81 7.67
CA GLY A 210 4.46 -14.09 7.27
C GLY A 210 5.83 -14.40 7.91
N GLY A 211 6.27 -13.59 8.88
CA GLY A 211 7.47 -13.86 9.68
C GLY A 211 8.82 -13.67 8.96
N ALA A 212 9.91 -13.89 9.69
CA ALA A 212 11.28 -13.51 9.26
C ALA A 212 11.81 -14.29 8.04
N ASN A 213 11.29 -15.49 7.76
CA ASN A 213 11.76 -16.31 6.63
C ASN A 213 11.27 -15.75 5.28
N CYS A 214 10.02 -15.29 5.21
CA CYS A 214 9.50 -14.60 4.03
C CYS A 214 10.26 -13.28 3.78
N GLU A 215 10.54 -12.54 4.84
CA GLU A 215 11.23 -11.25 4.78
C GLU A 215 12.63 -11.35 4.14
N LYS A 216 13.42 -12.37 4.51
CA LYS A 216 14.77 -12.59 3.97
C LYS A 216 14.80 -12.69 2.45
N GLY A 217 13.80 -13.35 1.84
CA GLY A 217 13.73 -13.50 0.38
C GLY A 217 13.50 -12.17 -0.34
N TYR A 218 12.60 -11.34 0.21
CA TYR A 218 12.31 -10.03 -0.35
C TYR A 218 13.41 -9.00 -0.10
N LEU A 219 14.10 -9.09 1.05
CA LEU A 219 15.27 -8.26 1.34
C LEU A 219 16.38 -8.49 0.30
N LYS A 220 16.71 -9.76 0.01
CA LYS A 220 17.68 -10.10 -1.06
C LYS A 220 17.24 -9.58 -2.43
N LYS A 221 15.94 -9.63 -2.72
CA LYS A 221 15.38 -9.10 -3.98
C LYS A 221 15.51 -7.57 -4.06
N LEU A 222 15.27 -6.86 -2.94
CA LEU A 222 15.46 -5.41 -2.84
C LEU A 222 16.94 -5.04 -3.04
N GLU A 223 17.86 -5.70 -2.34
CA GLU A 223 19.31 -5.48 -2.48
C GLU A 223 19.77 -5.69 -3.93
N LYS A 224 19.28 -6.75 -4.58
CA LYS A 224 19.56 -7.03 -6.00
C LYS A 224 19.04 -5.92 -6.92
N ASN A 225 17.84 -5.40 -6.67
CA ASN A 225 17.27 -4.32 -7.47
C ASN A 225 18.04 -3.01 -7.28
N ILE A 226 18.40 -2.67 -6.04
CA ILE A 226 19.22 -1.50 -5.71
C ILE A 226 20.60 -1.59 -6.38
N LYS A 227 21.25 -2.76 -6.32
CA LYS A 227 22.55 -2.99 -6.96
C LYS A 227 22.48 -2.76 -8.47
N LYS A 228 21.49 -3.35 -9.15
CA LYS A 228 21.27 -3.15 -10.58
C LYS A 228 21.10 -1.67 -10.95
N ALA A 229 20.24 -0.96 -10.22
CA ALA A 229 20.02 0.47 -10.44
C ALA A 229 21.30 1.29 -10.20
N ASN A 230 22.12 0.92 -9.21
CA ASN A 230 23.41 1.57 -8.97
C ASN A 230 24.40 1.31 -10.12
N ASP A 231 24.52 0.07 -10.59
CA ASP A 231 25.39 -0.30 -11.70
C ASP A 231 25.03 0.48 -12.97
N GLU A 232 23.73 0.66 -13.25
CA GLU A 232 23.22 1.49 -14.34
C GLU A 232 23.64 2.96 -14.20
N ILE A 233 23.49 3.55 -12.99
CA ILE A 233 23.93 4.93 -12.71
C ILE A 233 25.45 5.08 -12.87
N PHE A 234 26.24 4.10 -12.41
CA PHE A 234 27.70 4.10 -12.55
C PHE A 234 28.15 3.98 -14.00
N ASN A 235 27.52 3.10 -14.78
CA ASN A 235 27.79 2.95 -16.21
C ASN A 235 27.44 4.23 -16.98
N HIS A 236 26.31 4.86 -16.65
CA HIS A 236 25.92 6.14 -17.23
C HIS A 236 26.93 7.25 -16.93
N ARG A 237 27.40 7.36 -15.68
CA ARG A 237 28.49 8.28 -15.31
C ARG A 237 29.76 8.01 -16.11
N LYS A 238 30.15 6.73 -16.29
CA LYS A 238 31.35 6.36 -17.06
C LYS A 238 31.25 6.75 -18.52
N LEU A 239 30.05 6.78 -19.11
CA LEU A 239 29.84 7.24 -20.49
C LEU A 239 29.93 8.76 -20.63
N LEU A 240 29.51 9.52 -19.62
CA LEU A 240 29.52 10.99 -19.63
C LEU A 240 30.94 11.58 -19.43
N MET A 241 31.80 10.94 -18.61
CA MET A 241 33.13 11.47 -18.30
C MET A 241 34.07 11.60 -19.53
N PRO A 242 34.20 10.60 -20.42
CA PRO A 242 35.03 10.71 -21.64
C PRO A 242 34.52 11.76 -22.62
N MET A 243 33.20 11.98 -22.70
CA MET A 243 32.63 13.01 -23.59
C MET A 243 32.97 14.42 -23.11
N ALA A 244 32.97 14.66 -21.79
CA ALA A 244 33.37 15.94 -21.22
C ALA A 244 34.89 16.20 -21.29
N ILE A 245 35.72 15.14 -21.17
CA ILE A 245 37.19 15.25 -21.31
C ILE A 245 37.60 15.50 -22.77
N ARG A 246 36.88 14.90 -23.74
CA ARG A 246 37.16 15.08 -25.18
C ARG A 246 36.80 16.49 -25.69
N SER A 247 36.03 17.25 -24.93
CA SER A 247 35.76 18.68 -25.17
C SER A 247 36.78 19.64 -24.56
N ILE A 248 37.83 19.15 -23.88
CA ILE A 248 38.95 19.99 -23.40
C ILE A 248 40.04 19.95 -24.48
N PRO A 249 40.28 21.02 -25.26
CA PRO A 249 41.38 21.04 -26.21
C PRO A 249 42.70 20.99 -25.41
N ILE A 250 43.51 19.97 -25.67
CA ILE A 250 44.88 19.84 -25.15
C ILE A 250 45.73 20.92 -25.83
N ALA A 251 45.78 22.12 -25.26
CA ALA A 251 46.78 23.12 -25.60
C ALA A 251 48.09 22.75 -24.87
N GLY A 252 49.00 22.05 -25.55
CA GLY A 252 50.28 21.71 -24.93
C GLY A 252 51.15 20.72 -25.69
N ALA A 253 51.23 20.80 -27.02
CA ALA A 253 52.31 20.17 -27.78
C ALA A 253 52.48 20.85 -29.14
N THR A 254 53.23 21.96 -29.20
CA THR A 254 53.84 22.45 -30.45
C THR A 254 55.23 22.99 -30.18
N VAL A 255 56.22 22.20 -30.59
CA VAL A 255 57.54 22.66 -30.98
C VAL A 255 57.42 23.40 -32.31
N ALA A 256 58.23 24.46 -32.46
CA ALA A 256 58.65 25.15 -33.69
C ALA A 256 57.81 26.32 -34.26
N LEU A 257 58.44 27.50 -34.15
CA LEU A 257 58.57 28.61 -35.11
C LEU A 257 57.34 29.37 -35.63
N GLY A 258 57.32 30.67 -35.34
CA GLY A 258 57.03 31.70 -36.36
C GLY A 258 55.66 32.35 -36.35
N THR A 259 55.62 33.58 -35.82
CA THR A 259 54.81 34.75 -36.23
C THR A 259 53.27 34.77 -36.08
N VAL A 260 52.83 35.68 -35.19
CA VAL A 260 51.79 36.73 -35.30
C VAL A 260 50.40 36.39 -35.88
N GLY A 261 49.35 36.62 -35.07
CA GLY A 261 48.04 37.05 -35.57
C GLY A 261 46.82 36.54 -34.79
N LEU A 262 46.17 37.42 -34.04
CA LEU A 262 44.93 37.21 -33.28
C LEU A 262 43.70 37.05 -34.18
N GLY A 263 42.76 36.17 -33.79
CA GLY A 263 41.40 36.12 -34.35
C GLY A 263 40.54 34.98 -33.77
N ILE A 264 39.75 35.27 -32.74
CA ILE A 264 38.81 34.34 -32.11
C ILE A 264 37.41 34.57 -32.69
N SER A 265 36.80 33.56 -33.30
CA SER A 265 35.33 33.45 -33.34
C SER A 265 34.85 32.02 -33.66
N GLY A 266 34.05 31.44 -32.75
CA GLY A 266 32.96 30.54 -33.16
C GLY A 266 32.96 29.10 -32.61
N SER A 267 32.70 28.89 -31.32
CA SER A 267 32.29 27.57 -30.79
C SER A 267 31.08 27.66 -29.84
N VAL A 268 29.97 28.23 -30.32
CA VAL A 268 28.68 28.23 -29.58
C VAL A 268 27.79 27.03 -29.96
N GLY A 269 28.09 26.30 -31.04
CA GLY A 269 27.26 25.19 -31.53
C GLY A 269 27.33 23.90 -30.70
N ALA A 270 28.46 23.61 -30.03
CA ALA A 270 28.68 22.32 -29.40
C ALA A 270 28.00 22.15 -28.03
N ILE A 271 27.81 23.25 -27.28
CA ILE A 271 27.26 23.19 -25.91
C ILE A 271 25.73 22.96 -25.95
N GLY A 272 25.04 23.53 -26.94
CA GLY A 272 23.58 23.35 -27.09
C GLY A 272 23.16 21.92 -27.41
N ALA A 273 23.96 21.20 -28.21
CA ALA A 273 23.67 19.82 -28.60
C ALA A 273 23.80 18.82 -27.44
N VAL A 274 24.76 19.03 -26.54
CA VAL A 274 25.02 18.15 -25.40
C VAL A 274 23.93 18.26 -24.34
N VAL A 275 23.46 19.50 -24.06
CA VAL A 275 22.38 19.76 -23.09
C VAL A 275 21.02 19.27 -23.62
N ALA A 276 20.74 19.44 -24.92
CA ALA A 276 19.53 18.92 -25.53
C ALA A 276 19.50 17.38 -25.54
N GLY A 277 20.63 16.73 -25.85
CA GLY A 277 20.75 15.28 -25.82
C GLY A 277 20.59 14.68 -24.41
N THR A 278 21.07 15.37 -23.36
CA THR A 278 20.86 14.92 -21.98
C THR A 278 19.41 15.07 -21.53
N LEU A 279 18.74 16.19 -21.86
CA LEU A 279 17.32 16.39 -21.54
C LEU A 279 16.40 15.43 -22.30
N PHE A 280 16.69 15.15 -23.58
CA PHE A 280 15.93 14.21 -24.40
C PHE A 280 16.00 12.78 -23.85
N LEU A 281 17.19 12.33 -23.42
CA LEU A 281 17.38 11.00 -22.81
C LEU A 281 16.81 10.91 -21.40
N ILE A 282 16.81 11.99 -20.61
CA ILE A 282 16.16 12.05 -19.29
C ILE A 282 14.63 11.95 -19.42
N SER A 283 14.03 12.58 -20.45
CA SER A 283 12.60 12.44 -20.74
C SER A 283 12.22 11.00 -21.14
N ASN A 284 13.11 10.33 -21.89
CA ASN A 284 12.95 8.94 -22.32
C ASN A 284 13.35 7.91 -21.25
N PHE A 285 14.03 8.29 -20.15
CA PHE A 285 14.24 7.42 -18.99
C PHE A 285 13.03 7.40 -18.04
N VAL A 286 12.20 8.45 -18.06
CA VAL A 286 10.98 8.54 -17.24
C VAL A 286 9.78 7.88 -17.93
N LYS A 287 9.70 7.91 -19.26
CA LYS A 287 8.58 7.32 -20.00
C LYS A 287 8.45 5.78 -20.01
N PRO A 288 9.46 4.90 -19.86
CA PRO A 288 9.24 3.47 -20.09
C PRO A 288 8.93 2.64 -18.84
N ILE A 289 8.83 3.20 -17.62
CA ILE A 289 8.55 2.38 -16.42
C ILE A 289 7.06 2.40 -16.03
N GLU A 290 6.32 3.46 -16.37
CA GLU A 290 4.84 3.44 -16.28
C GLU A 290 4.22 2.58 -17.39
N GLU A 291 4.78 2.57 -18.60
CA GLU A 291 4.20 1.81 -19.73
C GLU A 291 4.54 0.32 -19.70
N GLN A 292 5.75 -0.10 -19.29
CA GLN A 292 6.11 -1.53 -19.31
C GLN A 292 5.32 -2.41 -18.32
N HIS A 293 4.69 -1.82 -17.31
CA HIS A 293 3.76 -2.54 -16.43
C HIS A 293 2.31 -2.56 -16.93
N ILE A 294 1.96 -1.69 -17.88
CA ILE A 294 0.63 -1.66 -18.52
C ILE A 294 0.61 -2.59 -19.74
N THR A 295 1.67 -2.65 -20.56
CA THR A 295 1.68 -3.47 -21.79
C THR A 295 1.79 -4.97 -21.51
N LYS A 296 2.45 -5.40 -20.43
CA LYS A 296 2.52 -6.84 -20.06
C LYS A 296 1.21 -7.42 -19.50
N LYS A 297 0.17 -6.59 -19.31
CA LYS A 297 -1.14 -7.03 -18.84
C LYS A 297 -2.17 -7.27 -19.98
N ASN A 298 -1.81 -6.95 -21.23
CA ASN A 298 -2.67 -7.13 -22.41
C ASN A 298 -2.14 -8.17 -23.42
N LEU A 299 -1.21 -9.04 -23.00
CA LEU A 299 -0.75 -10.18 -23.80
C LEU A 299 -0.74 -11.44 -22.92
N LYS A 300 -1.95 -11.88 -22.56
CA LYS A 300 -2.41 -13.27 -22.44
C LYS A 300 -3.86 -13.26 -21.97
#